data_AF-A0A3C1KN93-F1
#
_entry.id   AF-A0A3C1KN93-F1
#
_cell.length_a   1.000
_cell.length_b   1.000
_cell.length_c   1.000
_cell.angle_alpha   90.00
_cell.angle_beta   90.00
_cell.angle_gamma   90.00
#
_symmetry.space_group_name_H-M   'P 1'
#
loop_
_entity.id
_entity.type
_entity.pdbx_description
1 polymer ?
#
loop_
_entity_poly.entity_id
_entity_poly.type
_entity_poly.pdbx_seq_one_letter_code
_entity_poly.pdbx_strand_id
1 'polypeptide(L)' 'SPSRGDGYAQKNGSLPGYMHEALDRFRNSDFIRASLGGEMQRIFTLTKEQEVAEFRRRVSLLEYQSYLERT' A
#
# COMPACT_ATOMS: atom_id res chain seq x y z
N SER A 1 21.22 11.68 -1.58
CA SER A 1 21.21 13.16 -1.50
C SER A 1 19.78 13.65 -1.40
N PRO A 2 19.48 14.73 -0.68
CA PRO A 2 18.13 15.29 -0.66
C PRO A 2 17.71 15.70 -2.07
N SER A 3 16.46 15.42 -2.43
CA SER A 3 15.89 15.88 -3.70
C SER A 3 15.82 17.40 -3.70
N ARG A 4 16.54 18.06 -4.62
CA ARG A 4 16.38 19.50 -4.90
C ARG A 4 15.37 19.66 -6.03
N GLY A 5 14.46 20.63 -5.93
CA GLY A 5 13.47 20.95 -6.97
C GLY A 5 12.16 20.17 -6.86
N ASP A 6 11.39 20.13 -7.95
CA ASP A 6 10.05 19.53 -8.01
C ASP A 6 10.11 17.99 -8.01
N GLY A 7 9.52 17.36 -7.01
CA GLY A 7 9.44 15.90 -6.87
C GLY A 7 8.54 15.22 -7.91
N TYR A 8 7.56 15.92 -8.49
CA TYR A 8 6.71 15.38 -9.56
C TYR A 8 7.46 15.31 -10.90
N ALA A 9 8.40 16.24 -11.13
CA ALA A 9 9.27 16.25 -12.31
C ALA A 9 10.42 15.22 -12.22
N GLN A 10 10.64 14.61 -11.05
CA GLN A 10 11.74 13.67 -10.81
C GLN A 10 11.25 12.22 -10.85
N LYS A 11 11.80 11.41 -11.75
CA LYS A 11 11.58 9.95 -11.78
C LYS A 11 12.50 9.22 -10.79
N ASN A 12 12.42 9.57 -9.51
CA ASN A 12 13.08 8.80 -8.46
C ASN A 12 12.24 7.53 -8.18
N GLY A 13 12.89 6.46 -7.72
CA GLY A 13 12.27 5.15 -7.53
C GLY A 13 10.88 5.24 -6.87
N SER A 14 9.86 4.73 -7.56
CA SER A 14 8.47 4.93 -7.15
C SER A 14 8.16 4.15 -5.87
N LEU A 15 7.40 4.80 -4.99
CA LEU A 15 6.74 4.12 -3.89
C LEU A 15 5.75 3.08 -4.45
N PRO A 16 5.43 2.02 -3.67
CA PRO A 16 4.37 1.10 -4.04
C PRO A 16 3.09 1.85 -4.38
N GLY A 17 2.51 1.55 -5.54
CA GLY A 17 1.25 2.17 -5.98
C GLY A 17 0.05 1.54 -5.29
N TYR A 18 0.22 0.32 -4.76
CA TYR A 18 -0.81 -0.43 -4.08
C TYR A 18 -0.40 -0.89 -2.70
N MET A 19 -1.38 -0.99 -1.80
CA MET A 19 -1.13 -1.36 -0.40
C MET A 19 -0.56 -2.78 -0.24
N HIS A 20 -0.96 -3.73 -1.09
CA HIS A 20 -0.45 -5.10 -1.03
C HIS A 20 1.07 -5.16 -1.33
N GLU A 21 1.54 -4.40 -2.32
CA GLU A 21 2.98 -4.29 -2.61
C GLU A 21 3.76 -3.66 -1.45
N ALA A 22 3.16 -2.68 -0.75
CA ALA A 22 3.76 -2.10 0.45
C ALA A 22 3.83 -3.11 1.60
N LEU A 23 2.79 -3.92 1.79
CA LEU A 23 2.76 -4.98 2.81
C LEU A 23 3.77 -6.10 2.50
N ASP A 24 3.94 -6.46 1.24
CA ASP A 24 4.98 -7.41 0.82
C ASP A 24 6.40 -6.88 1.11
N ARG A 25 6.65 -5.58 0.90
CA ARG A 25 7.92 -4.98 1.30
C ARG A 25 8.08 -4.92 2.83
N PHE A 26 7.01 -4.58 3.55
CA PHE A 26 7.03 -4.46 5.01
C PHE A 26 7.32 -5.81 5.69
N ARG A 27 6.63 -6.88 5.28
CA ARG A 27 6.76 -8.21 5.90
C ARG A 27 8.12 -8.86 5.68
N ASN A 28 8.80 -8.48 4.59
CA ASN A 28 10.12 -8.99 4.20
C ASN A 28 11.27 -8.05 4.61
N SER A 29 11.00 -6.98 5.35
CA SER A 29 12.02 -6.02 5.76
C SER A 29 12.73 -6.46 7.05
N ASP A 30 14.01 -6.79 6.93
CA ASP A 30 14.88 -7.07 8.08
C ASP A 30 15.09 -5.85 8.97
N PHE A 31 15.16 -4.65 8.36
CA PHE A 31 15.27 -3.39 9.10
C PHE A 31 14.07 -3.17 10.03
N ILE A 32 12.85 -3.39 9.51
CA ILE A 32 11.63 -3.26 10.31
C ILE A 32 11.57 -4.34 11.38
N ARG A 33 11.95 -5.59 11.05
CA ARG A 33 12.02 -6.68 12.02
C ARG A 33 12.95 -6.33 13.19
N ALA A 34 14.14 -5.82 12.89
CA ALA A 34 15.13 -5.45 13.90
C ALA A 34 14.68 -4.25 14.73
N SER A 35 13.93 -3.32 14.13
CA SER A 35 13.51 -2.07 14.79
C SER A 35 12.24 -2.23 15.65
N LEU A 36 11.27 -3.02 15.19
CA LEU A 36 9.95 -3.16 15.84
C LEU A 36 9.78 -4.52 16.55
N GLY A 37 10.65 -5.48 16.27
CA GLY A 37 10.50 -6.87 16.69
C GLY A 37 9.63 -7.69 15.73
N GLY A 38 9.92 -8.99 15.66
CA GLY A 38 9.24 -9.90 14.71
C GLY A 38 7.74 -10.07 14.99
N GLU A 39 7.32 -10.03 16.25
CA GLU A 39 5.91 -10.18 16.60
C GLU A 39 5.07 -8.98 16.16
N MET A 40 5.57 -7.75 16.39
CA MET A 40 4.88 -6.55 15.93
C MET A 40 4.82 -6.47 14.41
N GLN A 41 5.93 -6.78 13.71
CA GLN A 41 5.95 -6.87 12.25
C GLN A 41 4.88 -7.86 11.73
N ARG A 42 4.77 -9.03 12.36
CA ARG A 42 3.78 -10.05 12.00
C ARG A 42 2.36 -9.59 12.23
N ILE A 43 2.03 -9.09 13.43
CA ILE A 43 0.67 -8.67 13.78
C ILE A 43 0.23 -7.51 12.88
N PHE A 44 1.07 -6.50 12.70
CA PHE A 44 0.77 -5.38 11.83
C PHE A 44 0.47 -5.82 10.39
N THR A 45 1.30 -6.73 9.84
CA THR A 45 1.09 -7.27 8.48
C THR A 45 -0.29 -7.93 8.37
N LEU A 46 -0.63 -8.83 9.30
CA LEU A 46 -1.90 -9.56 9.29
C LEU A 46 -3.11 -8.63 9.41
N THR A 47 -3.04 -7.63 10.31
CA THR A 47 -4.12 -6.65 10.46
C THR A 47 -4.34 -5.85 9.18
N LYS A 48 -3.26 -5.38 8.54
CA LYS A 48 -3.39 -4.61 7.29
C LYS A 48 -3.82 -5.44 6.10
N GLU A 49 -3.44 -6.72 6.03
CA GLU A 49 -3.96 -7.65 5.02
C GLU A 49 -5.50 -7.80 5.14
N GLN A 50 -6.02 -7.89 6.37
CA GLN A 50 -7.47 -7.93 6.61
C GLN A 50 -8.16 -6.63 6.22
N GLU A 51 -7.60 -5.47 6.57
CA GLU A 51 -8.14 -4.17 6.15
C GLU A 51 -8.23 -4.04 4.62
N VAL A 52 -7.18 -4.47 3.89
CA VAL A 52 -7.17 -4.46 2.42
C VAL A 52 -8.22 -5.41 1.85
N ALA A 53 -8.38 -6.59 2.44
CA ALA A 53 -9.39 -7.55 2.01
C ALA A 53 -10.82 -6.97 2.17
N GLU A 54 -11.10 -6.31 3.30
CA GLU A 54 -12.40 -5.65 3.52
C GLU A 54 -12.61 -4.45 2.60
N PHE A 55 -11.57 -3.65 2.34
CA PHE A 55 -11.65 -2.54 1.39
C PHE A 55 -12.05 -3.02 -0.01
N ARG A 56 -11.44 -4.10 -0.50
CA ARG A 56 -11.69 -4.67 -1.84
C ARG A 56 -13.10 -5.25 -2.02
N ARG A 57 -13.83 -5.52 -0.94
CA ARG A 57 -15.22 -6.01 -1.02
C ARG A 57 -16.23 -4.91 -1.32
N ARG A 58 -15.82 -3.64 -1.22
CA ARG A 58 -16.70 -2.50 -1.42
C ARG A 58 -16.58 -1.99 -2.85
N VAL A 59 -17.71 -1.95 -3.55
CA VAL A 59 -17.81 -1.26 -4.83
C VAL A 59 -17.81 0.25 -4.54
N SER A 60 -16.90 0.98 -5.18
CA SER A 60 -16.85 2.43 -5.10
C SER A 60 -17.99 3.07 -5.91
N LEU A 61 -18.35 4.29 -5.55
CA LEU A 61 -19.34 5.06 -6.30
C LEU A 61 -18.94 5.23 -7.78
N LEU A 62 -17.65 5.47 -8.04
CA LEU A 62 -17.13 5.62 -9.40
C LEU A 62 -17.30 4.32 -10.22
N GLU A 63 -16.99 3.17 -9.62
CA GLU A 63 -17.20 1.86 -10.28
C GLU A 63 -18.68 1.62 -10.57
N TYR A 64 -19.56 1.98 -9.63
CA TYR A 64 -21.00 1.88 -9.81
C TYR A 64 -21.53 2.80 -10.93
N GLN A 65 -21.10 4.07 -10.94
CA GLN A 65 -21.44 5.04 -11.99
C GLN A 65 -20.96 4.57 -13.37
N SER A 66 -19.70 4.14 -13.46
CA SER A 66 -19.10 3.65 -14.71
C SER A 66 -19.79 2.40 -15.25
N TYR A 67 -20.37 1.58 -14.37
CA TYR A 67 -21.17 0.42 -14.77
C TYR A 67 -22.52 0.83 -15.34
N LEU A 68 -23.22 1.76 -14.69
CA LEU A 68 -24.56 2.22 -15.13
C LEU A 68 -24.52 3.03 -16.42
N GLU A 69 -23.49 3.85 -16.65
CA GLU A 69 -23.32 4.62 -17.89
C GLU A 69 -23.05 3.75 -19.13
N ARG A 70 -22.84 2.44 -18.94
CA ARG A 70 -22.66 1.45 -20.02
C ARG A 70 -23.95 0.70 -20.41
N THR A 71 -25.05 0.95 -19.70
CA THR A 71 -26.40 0.40 -19.98
C THR A 71 -27.31 1.47 -20.54
#